data_AF-A0A949Z534-F1
#
_entry.id   AF-A0A949Z534-F1
#
_cell.length_a   1.000
_cell.length_b   1.000
_cell.length_c   1.000
_cell.angle_alpha   90.00
_cell.angle_beta   90.00
_cell.angle_gamma   90.00
#
_symmetry.space_group_name_H-M   'P 1'
#
loop_
_entity.id
_entity.type
_entity.pdbx_description
1 polymer ?
#
loop_
_entity_poly.entity_id
_entity_poly.type
_entity_poly.pdbx_seq_one_letter_code
_entity_poly.pdbx_strand_id
1 'polypeptide(L)'
;MPGRIGNWSLTSMLILMKRLNCDHGFVNHIGIAQHTGVSREQIDQIDSYRTSPLFSDDDKLILRYAEELTLKAHVDDDLFRQVQNRIGTLKVLDLNAAVGFWNMMARNLNGLQINLEPERQQ
;
A
#
# COMPACT_ATOMS: atom_id res chain seq x y z
N MET A 1 -0.23 19.06 19.72
CA MET A 1 -0.99 17.80 19.61
C MET A 1 -0.50 17.08 18.35
N PRO A 2 0.33 16.03 18.42
CA PRO A 2 0.79 15.37 17.21
C PRO A 2 -0.38 14.53 16.67
N GLY A 3 -1.05 15.06 15.65
CA GLY A 3 -2.11 14.35 14.93
C GLY A 3 -1.57 13.04 14.39
N ARG A 4 -2.23 11.95 14.79
CA ARG A 4 -2.14 10.57 14.27
C ARG A 4 -1.43 10.54 12.91
N ILE A 5 -0.17 10.09 12.92
CA ILE A 5 0.54 9.73 11.68
C ILE A 5 -0.33 8.65 11.04
N GLY A 6 -1.04 8.99 9.96
CA GLY A 6 -1.99 8.07 9.36
C GLY A 6 -1.25 6.83 8.86
N ASN A 7 -1.89 5.68 9.03
CA ASN A 7 -1.37 4.36 8.70
C ASN A 7 -1.23 4.09 7.18
N TRP A 8 -1.07 5.15 6.38
CA TRP A 8 -1.11 5.10 4.92
C TRP A 8 0.02 4.28 4.31
N SER A 9 1.15 4.14 5.01
CA SER A 9 2.27 3.31 4.55
C SER A 9 1.87 1.84 4.42
N LEU A 10 1.00 1.34 5.30
CA LEU A 10 0.59 -0.06 5.33
C LEU A 10 -0.55 -0.36 4.35
N THR A 11 -1.51 0.55 4.20
CA THR A 11 -2.52 0.41 3.13
C THR A 11 -1.90 0.56 1.74
N SER A 12 -0.90 1.44 1.57
CA SER A 12 -0.09 1.55 0.34
C SER A 12 0.69 0.27 0.04
N MET A 13 1.23 -0.38 1.06
CA MET A 13 1.88 -1.68 0.93
C MET A 13 0.89 -2.78 0.52
N LEU A 14 -0.32 -2.82 1.08
CA LEU A 14 -1.31 -3.84 0.71
C LEU A 14 -1.78 -3.69 -0.75
N ILE A 15 -2.03 -2.47 -1.22
CA ILE A 15 -2.44 -2.25 -2.62
C ILE A 15 -1.33 -2.64 -3.60
N LEU A 16 -0.06 -2.30 -3.34
CA LEU A 16 1.02 -2.69 -4.25
C LEU A 16 1.25 -4.21 -4.26
N MET A 17 1.10 -4.90 -3.13
CA MET A 17 1.23 -6.37 -3.08
C MET A 17 0.16 -7.03 -3.95
N LYS A 18 -1.07 -6.51 -3.91
CA LYS A 18 -2.14 -6.93 -4.83
C LYS A 18 -1.82 -6.64 -6.28
N ARG A 19 -1.34 -5.43 -6.61
CA ARG A 19 -1.00 -5.05 -7.99
C ARG A 19 0.17 -5.84 -8.57
N LEU A 20 1.06 -6.35 -7.73
CA LEU A 20 2.17 -7.21 -8.14
C LEU A 20 1.84 -8.71 -8.03
N ASN A 21 0.60 -9.10 -7.70
CA ASN A 21 0.20 -10.50 -7.48
C ASN A 21 1.10 -11.23 -6.46
N CYS A 22 1.54 -10.54 -5.42
CA CYS A 22 2.38 -11.11 -4.37
C CYS A 22 1.50 -11.61 -3.21
N ASP A 23 0.87 -12.77 -3.38
CA ASP A 23 -0.07 -13.33 -2.39
C ASP A 23 0.60 -13.65 -1.06
N HIS A 24 1.83 -14.20 -1.11
CA HIS A 24 2.65 -14.44 0.08
C HIS A 24 2.86 -13.14 0.86
N GLY A 25 3.26 -12.06 0.19
CA GLY A 25 3.45 -10.75 0.80
C GLY A 25 2.16 -10.18 1.36
N PHE A 26 1.06 -10.24 0.59
CA PHE A 26 -0.24 -9.71 1.02
C PHE A 26 -0.73 -10.37 2.30
N VAL A 27 -0.84 -11.71 2.33
CA VAL A 27 -1.42 -12.45 3.46
C VAL A 27 -0.58 -12.30 4.74
N ASN A 28 0.75 -12.40 4.65
CA ASN A 28 1.63 -12.26 5.82
C ASN A 28 1.53 -10.89 6.50
N HIS A 29 1.10 -9.85 5.78
CA HIS A 29 1.00 -8.50 6.33
C HIS A 29 -0.41 -8.07 6.71
N ILE A 30 -1.45 -8.89 6.46
CA ILE A 30 -2.83 -8.60 6.90
C ILE A 30 -2.87 -8.39 8.42
N GLY A 31 -2.26 -9.30 9.19
CA GLY A 31 -2.26 -9.21 10.66
C GLY A 31 -1.60 -7.93 11.17
N ILE A 32 -0.50 -7.50 10.55
CA ILE A 32 0.19 -6.24 10.87
C ILE A 32 -0.72 -5.04 10.55
N ALA A 33 -1.32 -5.02 9.36
CA ALA A 33 -2.21 -3.94 8.95
C ALA A 33 -3.38 -3.76 9.93
N GLN A 34 -3.99 -4.87 10.37
CA GLN A 34 -5.07 -4.85 11.35
C GLN A 34 -4.61 -4.29 12.71
N HIS A 35 -3.42 -4.66 13.20
CA HIS A 35 -2.87 -4.10 14.45
C HIS A 35 -2.60 -2.59 14.38
N THR A 36 -2.46 -2.03 13.17
CA THR A 36 -2.30 -0.58 12.96
C THR A 36 -3.61 0.15 12.65
N GLY A 37 -4.75 -0.54 12.78
CA GLY A 37 -6.08 0.02 12.65
C GLY A 37 -6.63 0.05 11.23
N VAL A 38 -6.07 -0.71 10.28
CA VAL A 38 -6.72 -0.97 8.99
C VAL A 38 -7.82 -2.02 9.21
N SER A 39 -9.07 -1.69 8.84
CA SER A 39 -10.18 -2.61 9.08
C SER A 39 -10.14 -3.81 8.12
N ARG A 40 -10.82 -4.90 8.48
CA ARG A 40 -10.91 -6.07 7.59
C ARG A 40 -11.65 -5.71 6.29
N GLU A 41 -12.69 -4.90 6.41
CA GLU A 41 -13.49 -4.43 5.29
C GLU A 41 -12.66 -3.55 4.32
N GLN A 42 -11.75 -2.72 4.85
CA GLN A 42 -10.81 -1.97 4.01
C GLN A 42 -9.85 -2.92 3.27
N ILE A 43 -9.32 -3.94 3.94
CA ILE A 43 -8.43 -4.94 3.32
C ILE A 43 -9.17 -5.68 2.20
N ASP A 44 -10.41 -6.09 2.45
CA ASP A 44 -11.22 -6.83 1.48
C ASP A 44 -11.64 -5.95 0.27
N GLN A 45 -11.74 -4.62 0.45
CA GLN A 45 -12.08 -3.66 -0.60
C GLN A 45 -10.86 -2.91 -1.17
N ILE A 46 -9.63 -3.31 -0.84
CA ILE A 46 -8.43 -2.57 -1.24
C ILE A 46 -8.28 -2.50 -2.77
N ASP A 47 -8.70 -3.53 -3.51
CA ASP A 47 -8.64 -3.53 -4.97
C ASP A 47 -9.58 -2.51 -5.64
N SER A 48 -10.68 -2.19 -4.95
CA SER A 48 -11.71 -1.24 -5.39
C SER A 48 -11.68 0.06 -4.58
N TYR A 49 -10.54 0.39 -3.96
CA TYR A 49 -10.38 1.54 -3.07
C TYR A 49 -10.89 2.86 -3.66
N ARG A 50 -10.74 3.06 -4.98
CA ARG A 50 -11.14 4.28 -5.70
C ARG A 50 -12.63 4.60 -5.54
N THR A 51 -13.48 3.58 -5.58
CA THR A 51 -14.94 3.72 -5.49
C THR A 51 -15.48 3.34 -4.12
N SER A 52 -14.67 2.68 -3.28
CA SER A 52 -15.10 2.27 -1.95
C SER A 52 -15.35 3.50 -1.03
N PRO A 53 -16.45 3.48 -0.26
CA PRO A 53 -16.72 4.51 0.75
C PRO A 53 -15.86 4.35 2.02
N LEU A 54 -15.11 3.24 2.14
CA LEU A 54 -14.28 2.94 3.31
C LEU A 54 -12.94 3.68 3.32
N PHE A 55 -12.62 4.38 2.22
CA PHE A 55 -11.41 5.16 2.06
C PHE A 55 -11.77 6.63 1.91
N SER A 56 -11.13 7.48 2.71
CA SER A 56 -11.24 8.92 2.54
C SER A 56 -10.61 9.37 1.21
N ASP A 57 -10.89 10.60 0.80
CA ASP A 57 -10.26 11.16 -0.40
C ASP A 57 -8.74 11.22 -0.28
N ASP A 58 -8.22 11.43 0.93
CA ASP A 58 -6.78 11.40 1.22
C ASP A 58 -6.19 10.00 1.09
N ASP A 59 -6.90 8.99 1.60
CA ASP A 59 -6.48 7.59 1.45
C ASP A 59 -6.44 7.22 -0.03
N LYS A 60 -7.47 7.58 -0.80
CA LYS A 60 -7.53 7.33 -2.24
C LYS A 60 -6.40 8.03 -2.98
N LEU A 61 -6.05 9.24 -2.60
CA LEU A 61 -4.95 9.99 -3.22
C LEU A 61 -3.59 9.31 -2.97
N ILE A 62 -3.34 8.86 -1.74
CA ILE A 62 -2.09 8.17 -1.38
C ILE A 62 -2.02 6.78 -2.03
N LEU A 63 -3.11 6.02 -2.02
CA LEU A 63 -3.19 4.71 -2.68
C LEU A 63 -2.99 4.82 -4.19
N ARG A 64 -3.53 5.88 -4.81
CA ARG A 64 -3.29 6.18 -6.23
C ARG A 64 -1.81 6.46 -6.52
N TYR A 65 -1.13 7.22 -5.66
CA TYR A 65 0.30 7.46 -5.79
C TYR A 65 1.09 6.15 -5.75
N ALA A 66 0.81 5.31 -4.76
CA ALA A 66 1.47 4.01 -4.62
C ALA A 66 1.20 3.09 -5.82
N GLU A 67 -0.04 3.06 -6.31
CA GLU A 67 -0.45 2.27 -7.48
C GLU A 67 0.24 2.74 -8.76
N GLU A 68 0.29 4.06 -9.03
CA GLU A 68 0.97 4.59 -10.21
C GLU A 68 2.47 4.32 -10.18
N LEU A 69 3.15 4.59 -9.05
CA LEU A 69 4.58 4.30 -8.92
C LEU A 69 4.88 2.81 -9.06
N THR A 70 3.97 1.93 -8.65
CA THR A 70 4.12 0.48 -8.76
C THR A 70 3.97 -0.03 -10.18
N LEU A 71 2.92 0.41 -10.88
CA LEU A 71 2.58 -0.08 -12.21
C LEU A 71 3.35 0.60 -13.33
N LYS A 72 3.66 1.90 -13.19
CA LYS A 72 4.31 2.71 -14.22
C LYS A 72 5.79 3.00 -13.94
N ALA A 73 6.27 2.72 -12.71
CA ALA A 73 7.56 3.23 -12.22
C ALA A 73 7.70 4.77 -12.29
N HIS A 74 6.57 5.47 -12.35
CA HIS A 74 6.46 6.92 -12.50
C HIS A 74 5.15 7.40 -11.87
N VAL A 75 5.17 8.59 -11.29
CA VAL A 75 3.97 9.29 -10.80
C VAL A 75 3.83 10.57 -11.58
N ASP A 76 2.66 10.82 -12.14
CA ASP A 76 2.41 12.03 -12.91
C ASP A 76 2.58 13.29 -12.03
N ASP A 77 3.21 14.34 -12.56
CA ASP A 77 3.58 15.55 -11.80
C ASP A 77 2.41 16.18 -11.04
N ASP A 78 1.22 16.13 -11.64
CA ASP A 78 0.01 16.67 -11.01
C ASP A 78 -0.40 15.88 -9.76
N LEU A 79 -0.37 14.54 -9.84
CA LEU A 79 -0.62 13.68 -8.70
C LEU A 79 0.46 13.86 -7.62
N PHE A 80 1.73 13.95 -8.03
CA PHE A 80 2.83 14.23 -7.11
C PHE A 80 2.59 15.52 -6.33
N ARG A 81 2.25 16.62 -7.02
CA ARG A 81 1.95 17.92 -6.38
C ARG A 81 0.74 17.84 -5.46
N GLN A 82 -0.34 17.16 -5.86
CA GLN A 82 -1.52 16.98 -5.02
C GLN A 82 -1.18 16.25 -3.71
N VAL A 83 -0.43 15.14 -3.80
CA VAL A 83 0.01 14.38 -2.62
C VAL A 83 0.95 15.22 -1.76
N GLN A 84 1.96 15.85 -2.36
CA GLN A 84 2.91 16.71 -1.66
C GLN A 84 2.21 17.83 -0.90
N ASN A 85 1.23 18.50 -1.52
CA ASN A 85 0.45 19.55 -0.87
C ASN A 85 -0.37 19.00 0.31
N ARG A 86 -0.84 17.74 0.21
CA ARG A 86 -1.66 17.13 1.24
C ARG A 86 -0.87 16.67 2.47
N ILE A 87 0.28 16.02 2.26
CA ILE A 87 1.06 15.36 3.34
C ILE A 87 2.38 16.07 3.65
N GLY A 88 2.83 16.98 2.79
CA GLY A 88 4.09 17.71 2.91
C GLY A 88 5.29 16.99 2.26
N THR A 89 6.34 17.75 1.97
CA THR A 89 7.54 17.30 1.25
C THR A 89 8.26 16.14 1.93
N LEU A 90 8.44 16.17 3.25
CA LEU A 90 9.14 15.09 3.95
C LEU A 90 8.33 13.78 3.91
N LYS A 91 7.01 13.86 4.07
CA LYS A 91 6.17 12.65 4.05
C LYS A 91 6.02 12.05 2.65
N VAL A 92 6.06 12.86 1.58
CA VAL A 92 6.05 12.29 0.21
C VAL A 92 7.37 11.59 -0.11
N LEU A 93 8.51 12.06 0.45
CA LEU A 93 9.78 11.35 0.38
C LEU A 93 9.66 9.97 1.06
N ASP A 94 9.13 9.94 2.30
CA ASP A 94 8.93 8.71 3.06
C ASP A 94 7.99 7.73 2.32
N LEU A 95 6.89 8.25 1.74
CA LEU A 95 5.96 7.46 0.94
C LEU A 95 6.64 6.85 -0.29
N ASN A 96 7.40 7.65 -1.05
CA ASN A 96 8.11 7.19 -2.24
C ASN A 96 9.13 6.09 -1.89
N ALA A 97 9.91 6.30 -0.82
CA ALA A 97 10.88 5.32 -0.34
C ALA A 97 10.21 4.01 0.10
N ALA A 98 9.09 4.11 0.84
CA ALA A 98 8.33 2.94 1.26
C ALA A 98 7.79 2.15 0.07
N VAL A 99 7.16 2.82 -0.92
CA VAL A 99 6.65 2.14 -2.12
C VAL A 99 7.77 1.46 -2.90
N GLY A 100 8.92 2.13 -3.08
CA GLY A 100 10.09 1.54 -3.74
C GLY A 100 10.61 0.29 -3.03
N PHE A 101 10.77 0.35 -1.71
CA PHE A 101 11.21 -0.78 -0.89
C PHE A 101 10.25 -1.97 -1.01
N TRP A 102 8.95 -1.75 -0.86
CA TRP A 102 7.96 -2.82 -0.91
C TRP A 102 7.81 -3.42 -2.32
N ASN A 103 7.96 -2.61 -3.36
CA ASN A 103 8.02 -3.09 -4.74
C ASN A 103 9.21 -4.01 -4.99
N MET A 104 10.39 -3.68 -4.45
CA MET A 104 11.55 -4.57 -4.49
C MET A 104 11.27 -5.88 -3.76
N MET A 105 10.74 -5.81 -2.53
CA MET A 105 10.39 -7.00 -1.73
C MET A 105 9.42 -7.93 -2.46
N ALA A 106 8.30 -7.39 -2.98
CA ALA A 106 7.30 -8.16 -3.71
C ALA A 106 7.90 -8.85 -4.96
N ARG A 107 8.75 -8.14 -5.72
CA ARG A 107 9.42 -8.70 -6.90
C ARG A 107 10.42 -9.79 -6.55
N ASN A 108 11.16 -9.65 -5.43
CA ASN A 108 12.04 -10.71 -4.94
C ASN A 108 11.24 -11.96 -4.53
N LEU A 109 10.16 -11.81 -3.76
CA LEU A 109 9.30 -12.93 -3.36
C LEU A 109 8.73 -13.68 -4.57
N ASN A 110 8.20 -12.93 -5.55
CA ASN A 110 7.67 -13.51 -6.77
C ASN A 110 8.76 -14.17 -7.63
N GLY A 111 9.90 -13.50 -7.81
CA GLY A 111 11.02 -14.01 -8.61
C GLY A 111 11.65 -15.27 -8.02
N LEU A 112 11.66 -15.40 -6.69
CA LEU A 112 12.11 -16.58 -5.97
C LEU A 112 11.01 -17.63 -5.77
N GLN A 113 9.79 -17.40 -6.30
CA GLN A 113 8.64 -18.30 -6.17
C GLN A 113 8.29 -18.65 -4.72
N ILE A 114 8.47 -17.69 -3.80
CA ILE A 114 8.05 -17.83 -2.42
C ILE A 114 6.52 -17.75 -2.37
N ASN A 115 5.90 -18.91 -2.24
CA ASN A 115 4.45 -19.05 -2.18
C ASN A 115 3.98 -19.11 -0.73
N LEU A 116 2.68 -18.92 -0.54
CA LEU A 116 2.05 -19.27 0.72
C LEU A 116 2.29 -20.76 0.97
N GLU A 117 2.91 -21.09 2.10
CA GLU A 117 2.90 -22.46 2.59
C GLU A 117 1.44 -22.92 2.66
N PRO A 118 1.12 -24.15 2.21
CA PRO A 118 -0.19 -24.72 2.46
C PRO A 118 -0.45 -24.59 3.96
N GLU A 119 -1.66 -24.18 4.36
CA GLU A 119 -2.07 -24.12 5.76
C GLU A 119 -1.53 -25.36 6.47
N ARG A 120 -0.65 -25.16 7.46
CA ARG A 120 -0.25 -26.26 8.32
C ARG A 120 -1.52 -26.72 9.01
N GLN A 121 -2.07 -27.84 8.52
CA GLN A 121 -3.07 -28.63 9.22
C GLN A 121 -2.45 -29.01 10.56
N GLN A 122 -2.74 -28.24 11.60
CA GLN A 122 -2.50 -28.60 13.00
C GLN A 122 -3.84 -28.97 13.61
#